data_AF-A0A6V7II24-F1
#
_entry.id   AF-A0A6V7II24-F1
#
_cell.length_a   1.000
_cell.length_b   1.000
_cell.length_c   1.000
_cell.angle_alpha   90.00
_cell.angle_beta   90.00
_cell.angle_gamma   90.00
#
_symmetry.space_group_name_H-M   'P 1'
#
loop_
_entity.id
_entity.type
_entity.pdbx_description
1 polymer ?
#
loop_
_entity_poly.entity_id
_entity_poly.type
_entity_poly.pdbx_seq_one_letter_code
_entity_poly.pdbx_strand_id
1 'polypeptide(L)'
;WSETAKILGALYYKLTGDILIGSGVVAYLGPFTMQYRSVQIENWVRLCTQLNVYCTKDFLLTNVLGDPVLIRSWNIFGLPSDLFSVDNGIIVFKSRRWPLMIDPQGQANKWVKNMEKEAGLHVIRLNQSDYTRILENAIQFGQPVLLENVGEELDAVLEPLLLKQTFKSAGTLCIKLGDSVVEWSDKFRFYITTKLRNPHYLPEIAVKVTLLNFMITPVGLEDQILGIVVAKERPDLETEKNQLIVQGAANK
;
A
#
# COMPACT_ATOMS: atom_id res chain seq x y z
N TRP A 1 21.74 10.82 24.00
CA TRP A 1 20.66 10.79 25.01
C TRP A 1 19.98 12.15 25.16
N SER A 2 20.62 13.19 25.72
CA SER A 2 19.96 14.50 25.92
C SER A 2 19.55 15.20 24.62
N GLU A 3 20.37 15.10 23.57
CA GLU A 3 20.03 15.60 22.24
C GLU A 3 18.87 14.82 21.61
N THR A 4 18.91 13.50 21.69
CA THR A 4 17.83 12.60 21.27
C THR A 4 16.50 12.93 21.96
N ALA A 5 16.54 13.21 23.27
CA ALA A 5 15.37 13.61 24.04
C ALA A 5 14.78 14.96 23.57
N LYS A 6 15.62 15.93 23.20
CA LYS A 6 15.17 17.20 22.63
C LYS A 6 14.51 17.00 21.25
N ILE A 7 15.12 16.17 20.40
CA ILE A 7 14.57 15.84 19.07
C ILE A 7 13.21 15.15 19.21
N LEU A 8 13.12 14.15 20.09
CA LEU A 8 11.87 13.44 20.39
C LEU A 8 10.80 14.37 20.95
N GLY A 9 11.18 15.29 21.85
CA GLY A 9 10.26 16.30 22.37
C GLY A 9 9.70 17.19 21.27
N ALA A 10 10.53 17.65 20.34
CA ALA A 10 10.09 18.45 19.19
C ALA A 10 9.19 17.64 18.22
N LEU A 11 9.49 16.36 18.02
CA LEU A 11 8.68 15.46 17.20
C LEU A 11 7.31 15.21 17.83
N TYR A 12 7.25 15.05 19.16
CA TYR A 12 6.01 14.80 19.90
C TYR A 12 4.95 15.89 19.65
N TYR A 13 5.35 17.16 19.61
CA TYR A 13 4.42 18.26 19.31
C TYR A 13 3.89 18.24 17.88
N LYS A 14 4.67 17.74 16.91
CA LYS A 14 4.28 17.67 15.50
C LYS A 14 3.49 16.40 15.15
N LEU A 15 3.59 15.38 16.00
CA LEU A 15 3.03 14.06 15.76
C LEU A 15 1.53 14.10 15.40
N THR A 16 0.74 14.90 16.11
CA THR A 16 -0.70 15.00 15.86
C THR A 16 -1.00 15.49 14.44
N GLY A 17 -0.31 16.54 13.99
CA GLY A 17 -0.50 17.08 12.64
C GLY A 17 0.04 16.13 11.56
N ASP A 18 1.21 15.52 11.81
CA ASP A 18 1.83 14.60 10.86
C ASP A 18 0.98 13.32 10.67
N ILE A 19 0.43 12.76 11.75
CA ILE A 19 -0.47 11.60 11.66
C ILE A 19 -1.81 11.97 11.00
N LEU A 20 -2.32 13.17 11.25
CA LEU A 20 -3.54 13.65 10.59
C LEU A 20 -3.37 13.70 9.07
N ILE A 21 -2.29 14.35 8.61
CA ILE A 21 -1.96 14.47 7.19
C ILE A 21 -1.69 13.08 6.60
N GLY A 22 -0.84 12.27 7.25
CA GLY A 22 -0.51 10.92 6.78
C GLY A 22 -1.73 10.01 6.65
N SER A 23 -2.67 10.08 7.60
CA SER A 23 -3.93 9.35 7.53
C SER A 23 -4.80 9.82 6.37
N GLY A 24 -4.83 11.13 6.10
CA GLY A 24 -5.51 11.69 4.92
C GLY A 24 -4.90 11.21 3.61
N VAL A 25 -3.58 11.12 3.52
CA VAL A 25 -2.88 10.58 2.33
C VAL A 25 -3.29 9.13 2.09
N VAL A 26 -3.23 8.28 3.13
CA VAL A 26 -3.60 6.86 3.03
C VAL A 26 -5.08 6.66 2.69
N ALA A 27 -5.97 7.50 3.23
CA ALA A 27 -7.41 7.33 3.02
C ALA A 27 -7.89 7.84 1.65
N TYR A 28 -7.34 8.96 1.17
CA TYR A 28 -7.94 9.71 0.06
C TYR A 28 -7.04 9.88 -1.15
N LEU A 29 -5.72 9.90 -0.98
CA LEU A 29 -4.81 10.31 -2.06
C LEU A 29 -4.30 9.17 -2.94
N GLY A 30 -4.60 7.91 -2.59
CA GLY A 30 -4.23 6.71 -3.36
C GLY A 30 -4.48 6.78 -4.87
N PRO A 31 -5.65 7.27 -5.37
CA PRO A 31 -5.95 7.31 -6.81
C PRO A 31 -5.20 8.40 -7.59
N PHE A 32 -4.64 9.39 -6.91
CA PHE A 32 -4.13 10.61 -7.54
C PHE A 32 -2.65 10.51 -7.91
N THR A 33 -2.23 11.31 -8.88
CA THR A 33 -0.83 11.45 -9.31
C THR A 33 0.00 12.17 -8.26
N MET A 34 1.33 11.97 -8.30
CA MET A 34 2.24 12.62 -7.35
C MET A 34 2.07 14.14 -7.30
N GLN A 35 1.96 14.81 -8.45
CA GLN A 35 1.81 16.28 -8.47
C GLN A 35 0.56 16.74 -7.70
N TYR A 36 -0.56 16.04 -7.88
CA TYR A 36 -1.78 16.35 -7.15
C TYR A 36 -1.62 16.07 -5.65
N ARG A 37 -0.98 14.95 -5.29
CA ARG A 37 -0.69 14.64 -3.88
C ARG A 37 0.13 15.74 -3.22
N SER A 38 1.21 16.21 -3.87
CA SER A 38 2.07 17.27 -3.34
C SER A 38 1.29 18.56 -3.08
N VAL A 39 0.52 19.03 -4.07
CA VAL A 39 -0.30 20.25 -3.93
C VAL A 39 -1.30 20.11 -2.79
N GLN A 40 -1.95 18.95 -2.67
CA GLN A 40 -2.95 18.73 -1.64
C GLN A 40 -2.34 18.60 -0.24
N ILE A 41 -1.19 17.94 -0.11
CA ILE A 41 -0.43 17.87 1.13
C ILE A 41 -0.01 19.28 1.57
N GLU A 42 0.50 20.12 0.65
CA GLU A 42 0.86 21.51 0.96
C GLU A 42 -0.35 22.31 1.47
N ASN A 43 -1.50 22.16 0.82
CA ASN A 43 -2.76 22.78 1.27
C ASN A 43 -3.16 22.30 2.67
N TRP A 44 -3.02 21.01 2.97
CA TRP A 44 -3.32 20.46 4.29
C TRP A 44 -2.35 20.95 5.36
N VAL A 45 -1.05 21.04 5.06
CA VAL A 45 -0.04 21.63 5.96
C VAL A 45 -0.37 23.09 6.25
N ARG A 46 -0.74 23.86 5.23
CA ARG A 46 -1.13 25.27 5.36
C ARG A 46 -2.37 25.42 6.25
N LEU A 47 -3.39 24.59 6.03
CA LEU A 47 -4.61 24.59 6.83
C LEU A 47 -4.34 24.19 8.29
N CYS A 48 -3.54 23.15 8.53
CA CYS A 48 -3.13 22.75 9.87
C CYS A 48 -2.43 23.91 10.59
N THR A 49 -1.52 24.59 9.89
CA THR A 49 -0.81 25.76 10.44
C THR A 49 -1.77 26.90 10.79
N GLN A 50 -2.76 27.19 9.94
CA GLN A 50 -3.79 28.22 10.21
C GLN A 50 -4.67 27.86 11.41
N LEU A 51 -4.93 26.58 11.64
CA LEU A 51 -5.71 26.07 12.76
C LEU A 51 -4.87 25.85 14.04
N ASN A 52 -3.62 26.32 14.06
CA ASN A 52 -2.66 26.12 15.16
C ASN A 52 -2.38 24.63 15.48
N VAL A 53 -2.47 23.76 14.48
CA VAL A 53 -2.04 22.37 14.56
C VAL A 53 -0.60 22.28 14.06
N TYR A 54 0.32 21.97 14.96
CA TYR A 54 1.74 21.80 14.63
C TYR A 54 1.94 20.55 13.76
N CYS A 55 2.60 20.74 12.63
CA CYS A 55 2.99 19.68 11.70
C CYS A 55 4.35 20.00 11.06
N THR A 56 4.95 19.00 10.44
CA THR A 56 6.17 19.15 9.64
C THR A 56 5.84 19.88 8.34
N LYS A 57 6.57 20.97 8.05
CA LYS A 57 6.34 21.79 6.84
C LYS A 57 6.66 21.02 5.57
N ASP A 58 7.82 20.36 5.55
CA ASP A 58 8.27 19.50 4.45
C ASP A 58 7.79 18.06 4.69
N PHE A 59 6.47 17.89 4.70
CA PHE A 59 5.85 16.61 5.00
C PHE A 59 6.22 15.55 3.95
N LEU A 60 6.70 14.39 4.43
CA LEU A 60 6.93 13.20 3.61
C LEU A 60 6.27 11.99 4.28
N LEU A 61 5.40 11.29 3.56
CA LEU A 61 4.67 10.13 4.09
C LEU A 61 5.64 9.03 4.56
N THR A 62 6.73 8.85 3.83
CA THR A 62 7.82 7.91 4.14
C THR A 62 8.45 8.15 5.50
N ASN A 63 8.57 9.40 5.95
CA ASN A 63 9.15 9.72 7.26
C ASN A 63 8.17 9.47 8.42
N VAL A 64 6.86 9.53 8.15
CA VAL A 64 5.81 9.44 9.18
C VAL A 64 5.32 8.00 9.34
N LEU A 65 5.03 7.33 8.22
CA LEU A 65 4.41 6.00 8.20
C LEU A 65 5.30 4.93 7.55
N GLY A 66 6.42 5.32 6.94
CA GLY A 66 7.35 4.40 6.29
C GLY A 66 8.26 3.69 7.28
N ASP A 67 8.51 2.42 6.99
CA ASP A 67 9.53 1.64 7.68
C ASP A 67 10.69 1.37 6.70
N PRO A 68 11.90 1.87 6.96
CA PRO A 68 13.04 1.70 6.06
C PRO A 68 13.36 0.24 5.72
N VAL A 69 13.11 -0.70 6.64
CA VAL A 69 13.35 -2.13 6.45
C VAL A 69 12.31 -2.71 5.49
N LEU A 70 11.03 -2.39 5.70
CA LEU A 70 9.96 -2.83 4.80
C LEU A 70 10.10 -2.22 3.41
N ILE A 71 10.40 -0.91 3.32
CA ILE A 71 10.62 -0.21 2.05
C ILE A 71 11.74 -0.89 1.27
N ARG A 72 12.84 -1.23 1.94
CA ARG A 72 13.93 -1.96 1.30
C ARG A 72 13.49 -3.33 0.81
N SER A 73 12.74 -4.07 1.62
CA SER A 73 12.19 -5.37 1.22
C SER A 73 11.30 -5.24 -0.02
N TRP A 74 10.45 -4.21 -0.09
CA TRP A 74 9.63 -3.94 -1.28
C TRP A 74 10.49 -3.67 -2.53
N ASN A 75 11.57 -2.90 -2.37
CA ASN A 75 12.49 -2.61 -3.47
C ASN A 75 13.17 -3.88 -4.00
N ILE A 76 13.57 -4.79 -3.11
CA ILE A 76 14.13 -6.11 -3.48
C ILE A 76 13.10 -6.93 -4.26
N PHE A 77 11.82 -6.84 -3.89
CA PHE A 77 10.73 -7.53 -4.59
C PHE A 77 10.27 -6.83 -5.88
N GLY A 78 10.91 -5.73 -6.26
CA GLY A 78 10.68 -5.05 -7.54
C GLY A 78 9.76 -3.84 -7.50
N LEU A 79 9.45 -3.30 -6.30
CA LEU A 79 8.88 -1.96 -6.20
C LEU A 79 9.98 -0.94 -6.54
N PRO A 80 9.72 0.05 -7.40
CA PRO A 80 10.71 1.09 -7.65
C PRO A 80 10.95 1.96 -6.40
N SER A 81 12.15 2.52 -6.31
CA SER A 81 12.61 3.31 -5.18
C SER A 81 12.20 4.78 -5.23
N ASP A 82 11.41 5.18 -6.23
CA ASP A 82 10.87 6.54 -6.35
C ASP A 82 9.81 6.83 -5.27
N LEU A 83 9.65 8.11 -4.91
CA LEU A 83 8.76 8.51 -3.82
C LEU A 83 7.30 8.09 -4.04
N PHE A 84 6.81 8.14 -5.28
CA PHE A 84 5.43 7.79 -5.60
C PHE A 84 5.16 6.30 -5.42
N SER A 85 6.08 5.45 -5.88
CA SER A 85 6.04 3.99 -5.69
C SER A 85 6.13 3.61 -4.22
N VAL A 86 7.02 4.26 -3.45
CA VAL A 86 7.14 4.01 -2.01
C VAL A 86 5.88 4.45 -1.26
N ASP A 87 5.32 5.61 -1.58
CA ASP A 87 4.05 6.08 -1.00
C ASP A 87 2.93 5.08 -1.27
N ASN A 88 2.82 4.59 -2.51
CA ASN A 88 1.85 3.54 -2.85
C ASN A 88 2.07 2.26 -2.03
N GLY A 89 3.32 1.84 -1.83
CA GLY A 89 3.67 0.74 -0.94
C GLY A 89 3.18 0.96 0.50
N ILE A 90 3.44 2.15 1.06
CA ILE A 90 2.95 2.51 2.40
C ILE A 90 1.43 2.45 2.46
N ILE A 91 0.73 3.01 1.48
CA ILE A 91 -0.74 3.02 1.43
C ILE A 91 -1.27 1.57 1.36
N VAL A 92 -0.68 0.69 0.55
CA VAL A 92 -1.04 -0.73 0.45
C VAL A 92 -0.96 -1.42 1.82
N PHE A 93 0.12 -1.18 2.57
CA PHE A 93 0.36 -1.86 3.85
C PHE A 93 -0.31 -1.21 5.07
N LYS A 94 -0.58 0.09 5.04
CA LYS A 94 -1.23 0.82 6.14
C LYS A 94 -2.74 0.95 5.96
N SER A 95 -3.27 0.68 4.77
CA SER A 95 -4.71 0.70 4.51
C SER A 95 -5.45 -0.42 5.24
N ARG A 96 -6.63 -0.08 5.78
CA ARG A 96 -7.55 -1.07 6.36
C ARG A 96 -8.36 -1.80 5.29
N ARG A 97 -8.72 -1.11 4.21
CA ARG A 97 -9.42 -1.68 3.05
C ARG A 97 -8.43 -2.34 2.11
N TRP A 98 -8.90 -3.30 1.33
CA TRP A 98 -8.05 -4.00 0.37
C TRP A 98 -7.62 -3.07 -0.76
N PRO A 99 -6.35 -3.12 -1.21
CA PRO A 99 -5.87 -2.30 -2.29
C PRO A 99 -6.40 -2.79 -3.65
N LEU A 100 -6.99 -1.87 -4.41
CA LEU A 100 -7.26 -2.03 -5.84
C LEU A 100 -6.31 -1.14 -6.61
N MET A 101 -5.35 -1.79 -7.27
CA MET A 101 -4.22 -1.15 -7.94
C MET A 101 -4.50 -1.03 -9.44
N ILE A 102 -4.59 0.22 -9.91
CA ILE A 102 -4.69 0.58 -11.33
C ILE A 102 -3.29 0.48 -11.92
N ASP A 103 -3.01 -0.64 -12.58
CA ASP A 103 -1.67 -1.07 -12.97
C ASP A 103 -1.63 -1.55 -14.44
N PRO A 104 -1.72 -0.62 -15.40
CA PRO A 104 -1.73 -0.97 -16.82
C PRO A 104 -0.39 -1.58 -17.30
N GLN A 105 0.72 -1.31 -16.60
CA GLN A 105 2.05 -1.83 -16.92
C GLN A 105 2.39 -3.15 -16.20
N GLY A 106 1.58 -3.59 -15.22
CA GLY A 106 1.80 -4.81 -14.47
C GLY A 106 2.93 -4.74 -13.44
N GLN A 107 3.35 -3.54 -13.02
CA GLN A 107 4.41 -3.34 -12.04
C GLN A 107 3.96 -3.77 -10.65
N ALA A 108 2.80 -3.28 -10.19
CA ALA A 108 2.22 -3.65 -8.90
C ALA A 108 1.93 -5.16 -8.85
N ASN A 109 1.40 -5.72 -9.95
CA ASN A 109 1.14 -7.14 -10.08
C ASN A 109 2.40 -7.99 -9.90
N LYS A 110 3.51 -7.64 -10.57
CA LYS A 110 4.80 -8.32 -10.41
C LYS A 110 5.36 -8.17 -8.99
N TRP A 111 5.27 -6.98 -8.43
CA TRP A 111 5.73 -6.70 -7.08
C TRP A 111 5.01 -7.58 -6.03
N VAL A 112 3.67 -7.62 -6.05
CA VAL A 112 2.88 -8.47 -5.13
C VAL A 112 3.22 -9.95 -5.31
N LYS A 113 3.36 -10.42 -6.56
CA LYS A 113 3.75 -11.81 -6.84
C LYS A 113 5.10 -12.19 -6.26
N ASN A 114 6.09 -11.31 -6.35
CA ASN A 114 7.42 -11.56 -5.81
C ASN A 114 7.41 -11.51 -4.28
N MET A 115 6.71 -10.53 -3.72
CA MET A 115 6.65 -10.29 -2.29
C MET A 115 5.93 -11.40 -1.52
N GLU A 116 4.81 -11.90 -2.06
CA GLU A 116 3.98 -12.94 -1.42
C GLU A 116 4.35 -14.36 -1.90
N LYS A 117 5.43 -14.51 -2.66
CA LYS A 117 5.83 -15.79 -3.28
C LYS A 117 6.07 -16.89 -2.24
N GLU A 118 6.79 -16.56 -1.18
CA GLU A 118 7.13 -17.51 -0.11
C GLU A 118 5.92 -17.83 0.78
N ALA A 119 4.94 -16.92 0.84
CA ALA A 119 3.69 -17.10 1.58
C ALA A 119 2.64 -17.95 0.83
N GLY A 120 2.93 -18.39 -0.40
CA GLY A 120 2.02 -19.22 -1.19
C GLY A 120 0.88 -18.44 -1.83
N LEU A 121 1.19 -17.32 -2.50
CA LEU A 121 0.23 -16.48 -3.21
C LEU A 121 -0.61 -17.28 -4.22
N HIS A 122 -1.93 -17.16 -4.10
CA HIS A 122 -2.89 -17.64 -5.09
C HIS A 122 -3.25 -16.51 -6.05
N VAL A 123 -3.18 -16.78 -7.35
CA VAL A 123 -3.54 -15.82 -8.39
C VAL A 123 -4.86 -16.26 -9.01
N ILE A 124 -5.88 -15.42 -8.94
CA ILE A 124 -7.24 -15.72 -9.41
C ILE A 124 -7.75 -14.65 -10.38
N ARG A 125 -8.76 -15.00 -11.17
CA ARG A 125 -9.47 -14.10 -12.10
C ARG A 125 -10.97 -14.37 -12.02
N LEU A 126 -11.78 -13.32 -12.19
CA LEU A 126 -13.25 -13.43 -12.11
C LEU A 126 -13.86 -14.35 -13.18
N ASN A 127 -13.14 -14.62 -14.27
CA ASN A 127 -13.60 -15.50 -15.35
C ASN A 127 -13.31 -16.99 -15.11
N GLN A 128 -12.62 -17.35 -14.02
CA GLN A 128 -12.32 -18.74 -13.66
C GLN A 128 -13.47 -19.33 -12.86
N SER A 129 -13.99 -20.50 -13.23
CA SER A 129 -15.14 -21.10 -12.55
C SER A 129 -14.86 -21.54 -11.10
N ASP A 130 -13.60 -21.75 -10.75
CA ASP A 130 -13.14 -22.25 -9.45
C ASP A 130 -12.59 -21.16 -8.52
N TYR A 131 -12.63 -19.88 -8.92
CA TYR A 131 -12.00 -18.80 -8.15
C TYR A 131 -12.57 -18.68 -6.73
N THR A 132 -13.89 -18.89 -6.56
CA THR A 132 -14.56 -18.83 -5.26
C THR A 132 -14.03 -19.88 -4.31
N ARG A 133 -13.88 -21.13 -4.78
CA ARG A 133 -13.31 -22.23 -3.99
C ARG A 133 -11.85 -21.99 -3.61
N ILE A 134 -11.05 -21.44 -4.52
CA ILE A 134 -9.65 -21.06 -4.21
C ILE A 134 -9.63 -20.00 -3.11
N LEU A 135 -10.51 -19.00 -3.22
CA LEU A 135 -10.63 -17.91 -2.25
C LEU A 135 -11.08 -18.40 -0.87
N GLU A 136 -12.07 -19.30 -0.79
CA GLU A 136 -12.51 -19.93 0.45
C GLU A 136 -11.35 -20.63 1.17
N ASN A 137 -10.61 -21.49 0.46
CA ASN A 137 -9.45 -22.19 1.03
C ASN A 137 -8.37 -21.21 1.49
N ALA A 138 -8.05 -20.20 0.67
CA ALA A 138 -7.03 -19.24 1.01
C ALA A 138 -7.40 -18.41 2.25
N ILE A 139 -8.67 -18.04 2.42
CA ILE A 139 -9.17 -17.37 3.64
C ILE A 139 -8.98 -18.27 4.86
N GLN A 140 -9.37 -19.54 4.76
CA GLN A 140 -9.27 -20.51 5.86
C GLN A 140 -7.81 -20.73 6.30
N PHE A 141 -6.89 -20.89 5.34
CA PHE A 141 -5.47 -21.14 5.64
C PHE A 141 -4.65 -19.86 5.82
N GLY A 142 -5.25 -18.68 5.63
CA GLY A 142 -4.56 -17.39 5.73
C GLY A 142 -3.52 -17.16 4.63
N GLN A 143 -3.72 -17.73 3.45
CA GLN A 143 -2.83 -17.55 2.30
C GLN A 143 -3.19 -16.28 1.54
N PRO A 144 -2.20 -15.54 1.02
CA PRO A 144 -2.47 -14.32 0.28
C PRO A 144 -3.12 -14.65 -1.08
N VAL A 145 -4.00 -13.76 -1.55
CA VAL A 145 -4.67 -13.89 -2.85
C VAL A 145 -4.54 -12.60 -3.65
N LEU A 146 -4.19 -12.74 -4.93
CA LEU A 146 -4.17 -11.67 -5.92
C LEU A 146 -5.25 -11.91 -6.97
N LEU A 147 -6.25 -11.02 -7.00
CA LEU A 147 -7.27 -10.96 -8.04
C LEU A 147 -6.79 -10.08 -9.20
N GLU A 148 -6.64 -10.68 -10.38
CA GLU A 148 -6.12 -10.00 -11.57
C GLU A 148 -7.20 -9.57 -12.56
N ASN A 149 -6.88 -8.49 -13.28
CA ASN A 149 -7.64 -8.00 -14.44
C ASN A 149 -9.11 -7.70 -14.12
N VAL A 150 -9.35 -7.12 -12.94
CA VAL A 150 -10.69 -6.66 -12.58
C VAL A 150 -11.15 -5.56 -13.55
N GLY A 151 -12.40 -5.66 -13.99
CA GLY A 151 -13.05 -4.64 -14.81
C GLY A 151 -13.46 -3.42 -13.99
N GLU A 152 -14.53 -2.75 -14.42
CA GLU A 152 -15.16 -1.67 -13.64
C GLU A 152 -16.18 -2.21 -12.62
N GLU A 153 -16.55 -3.47 -12.75
CA GLU A 153 -17.47 -4.18 -11.85
C GLU A 153 -16.72 -5.27 -11.07
N LEU A 154 -17.18 -5.50 -9.84
CA LEU A 154 -16.73 -6.58 -8.96
C LEU A 154 -17.90 -7.51 -8.70
N ASP A 155 -17.62 -8.81 -8.60
CA ASP A 155 -18.64 -9.80 -8.25
C ASP A 155 -19.19 -9.55 -6.84
N ALA A 156 -20.52 -9.57 -6.69
CA ALA A 156 -21.21 -9.40 -5.42
C ALA A 156 -20.81 -10.47 -4.38
N VAL A 157 -20.36 -11.65 -4.82
CA VAL A 157 -19.85 -12.69 -3.93
C VAL A 157 -18.65 -12.22 -3.10
N LEU A 158 -17.87 -11.25 -3.60
CA LEU A 158 -16.73 -10.68 -2.89
C LEU A 158 -17.10 -9.64 -1.83
N GLU A 159 -18.34 -9.16 -1.81
CA GLU A 159 -18.75 -8.05 -0.94
C GLU A 159 -18.48 -8.29 0.56
N PRO A 160 -18.80 -9.47 1.14
CA PRO A 160 -18.48 -9.75 2.53
C PRO A 160 -16.98 -9.66 2.80
N LEU A 161 -16.14 -10.08 1.85
CA LEU A 161 -14.69 -10.02 1.97
C LEU A 161 -14.17 -8.58 1.87
N LEU A 162 -14.69 -7.80 0.93
CA LEU A 162 -14.29 -6.41 0.73
C LEU A 162 -14.58 -5.55 1.95
N LEU A 163 -15.75 -5.77 2.55
CA LEU A 163 -16.20 -5.08 3.75
C LEU A 163 -15.68 -5.72 5.06
N LYS A 164 -15.00 -6.87 4.97
CA LYS A 164 -14.53 -7.66 6.13
C LYS A 164 -15.67 -7.97 7.11
N GLN A 165 -16.83 -8.39 6.59
CA GLN A 165 -18.03 -8.77 7.34
C GLN A 165 -17.85 -10.13 8.03
N THR A 166 -16.99 -10.16 9.04
CA THR A 166 -16.76 -11.35 9.86
C THR A 166 -17.74 -11.41 11.04
N PHE A 167 -18.08 -12.62 11.46
CA PHE A 167 -18.96 -12.88 12.60
C PHE A 167 -18.44 -14.07 13.40
N LYS A 168 -18.77 -14.14 14.68
CA LYS A 168 -18.40 -15.28 15.51
C LYS A 168 -19.45 -16.40 15.35
N SER A 169 -18.99 -17.59 15.00
CA SER A 169 -19.81 -18.80 14.94
C SER A 169 -19.11 -19.91 15.72
N ALA A 170 -19.81 -20.54 16.66
CA ALA A 170 -19.28 -21.62 17.49
C ALA A 170 -17.91 -21.33 18.18
N GLY A 171 -17.64 -20.06 18.51
CA GLY A 171 -16.41 -19.62 19.16
C GLY A 171 -15.27 -19.21 18.21
N THR A 172 -15.39 -19.50 16.91
CA THR A 172 -14.41 -19.12 15.88
C THR A 172 -14.90 -17.90 15.10
N LEU A 173 -13.97 -17.06 14.63
CA LEU A 173 -14.30 -15.96 13.72
C LEU A 173 -14.47 -16.54 12.31
N CYS A 174 -15.59 -16.26 11.66
CA CYS A 174 -15.93 -16.77 10.34
C CYS A 174 -16.39 -15.64 9.42
N ILE A 175 -16.40 -15.90 8.12
CA ILE A 175 -16.96 -15.04 7.09
C ILE A 175 -17.90 -15.86 6.21
N LYS A 176 -18.99 -15.24 5.75
CA LYS A 176 -19.90 -15.85 4.77
C LYS A 176 -19.49 -15.38 3.39
N LEU A 177 -19.13 -16.31 2.50
CA LEU A 177 -18.77 -16.03 1.11
C LEU A 177 -19.72 -16.82 0.21
N GLY A 178 -20.62 -16.12 -0.49
CA GLY A 178 -21.74 -16.78 -1.16
C GLY A 178 -22.61 -17.55 -0.16
N ASP A 179 -22.74 -18.86 -0.37
CA ASP A 179 -23.48 -19.76 0.53
C ASP A 179 -22.60 -20.46 1.57
N SER A 180 -21.27 -20.37 1.43
CA SER A 180 -20.30 -21.03 2.30
C SER A 180 -19.97 -20.18 3.53
N VAL A 181 -19.82 -20.83 4.69
CA VAL A 181 -19.25 -20.21 5.90
C VAL A 181 -17.82 -20.72 6.06
N VAL A 182 -16.86 -19.79 6.02
CA VAL A 182 -15.42 -20.08 6.03
C VAL A 182 -14.82 -19.52 7.33
N GLU A 183 -13.94 -20.27 7.97
CA GLU A 183 -13.17 -19.77 9.11
C GLU A 183 -12.22 -18.65 8.68
N TRP A 184 -12.17 -17.57 9.45
CA TRP A 184 -11.38 -16.39 9.13
C TRP A 184 -9.97 -16.48 9.72
N SER A 185 -8.96 -16.27 8.89
CA SER A 185 -7.57 -16.13 9.32
C SER A 185 -7.10 -14.68 9.27
N ASP A 186 -6.56 -14.16 10.37
CA ASP A 186 -6.02 -12.79 10.45
C ASP A 186 -4.76 -12.58 9.60
N LYS A 187 -4.11 -13.68 9.19
CA LYS A 187 -2.96 -13.66 8.28
C LYS A 187 -3.35 -13.43 6.82
N PHE A 188 -4.63 -13.62 6.48
CA PHE A 188 -5.12 -13.46 5.13
C PHE A 188 -4.85 -12.04 4.59
N ARG A 189 -4.45 -11.98 3.31
CA ARG A 189 -4.23 -10.75 2.57
C ARG A 189 -4.86 -10.86 1.19
N PHE A 190 -5.52 -9.80 0.76
CA PHE A 190 -6.17 -9.72 -0.53
C PHE A 190 -5.70 -8.51 -1.31
N TYR A 191 -5.30 -8.73 -2.56
CA TYR A 191 -4.80 -7.72 -3.47
C TYR A 191 -5.62 -7.76 -4.75
N ILE A 192 -5.94 -6.59 -5.30
CA ILE A 192 -6.73 -6.48 -6.54
C ILE A 192 -5.93 -5.66 -7.54
N THR A 193 -5.86 -6.11 -8.79
CA THR A 193 -5.20 -5.37 -9.88
C THR A 193 -6.12 -5.23 -11.09
N THR A 194 -6.08 -4.08 -11.74
CA THR A 194 -6.72 -3.84 -13.04
C THR A 194 -5.70 -3.34 -14.06
N LYS A 195 -5.89 -3.73 -15.32
CA LYS A 195 -5.10 -3.22 -16.46
C LYS A 195 -5.76 -2.02 -17.14
N LEU A 196 -6.98 -1.65 -16.74
CA LEU A 196 -7.65 -0.48 -17.26
C LEU A 196 -6.86 0.76 -16.86
N ARG A 197 -6.53 1.62 -17.83
CA ARG A 197 -5.74 2.83 -17.56
C ARG A 197 -6.54 3.86 -16.77
N ASN A 198 -7.81 4.02 -17.10
CA ASN A 198 -8.69 5.01 -16.48
C ASN A 198 -10.08 4.40 -16.22
N PRO A 199 -10.18 3.44 -15.29
CA PRO A 199 -11.47 2.80 -14.98
C PRO A 199 -12.41 3.78 -14.28
N HIS A 200 -13.69 3.76 -14.66
CA HIS A 200 -14.74 4.52 -14.00
C HIS A 200 -15.43 3.67 -12.92
N TYR A 201 -14.79 3.55 -11.76
CA TYR A 201 -15.40 2.85 -10.62
C TYR A 201 -16.55 3.66 -10.02
N LEU A 202 -17.68 2.98 -9.83
CA LEU A 202 -18.81 3.56 -9.10
C LEU A 202 -18.41 3.89 -7.65
N PRO A 203 -19.03 4.92 -7.03
CA PRO A 203 -18.74 5.30 -5.65
C PRO A 203 -18.84 4.14 -4.66
N GLU A 204 -19.74 3.19 -4.92
CA GLU A 204 -19.91 1.96 -4.15
C GLU A 204 -18.62 1.12 -4.06
N ILE A 205 -17.87 0.99 -5.16
CA ILE A 205 -16.60 0.28 -5.17
C ILE A 205 -15.54 1.10 -4.42
N ALA A 206 -15.49 2.42 -4.68
CA ALA A 206 -14.51 3.32 -4.08
C ALA A 206 -14.59 3.42 -2.54
N VAL A 207 -15.77 3.14 -1.95
CA VAL A 207 -15.90 3.06 -0.48
C VAL A 207 -15.44 1.70 0.08
N LYS A 208 -15.59 0.62 -0.69
CA LYS A 208 -15.25 -0.76 -0.29
C LYS A 208 -13.75 -1.06 -0.36
N VAL A 209 -13.04 -0.48 -1.32
CA VAL A 209 -11.59 -0.72 -1.53
C VAL A 209 -10.76 0.55 -1.31
N THR A 210 -9.45 0.39 -1.12
CA THR A 210 -8.50 1.50 -1.29
C THR A 210 -8.06 1.52 -2.74
N LEU A 211 -8.55 2.49 -3.52
CA LEU A 211 -8.09 2.72 -4.89
C LEU A 211 -6.66 3.29 -4.88
N LEU A 212 -5.75 2.68 -5.63
CA LEU A 212 -4.37 3.12 -5.78
C LEU A 212 -3.99 3.22 -7.25
N ASN A 213 -3.39 4.34 -7.63
CA ASN A 213 -2.86 4.53 -8.97
C ASN A 213 -1.39 4.10 -9.04
N PHE A 214 -1.12 3.03 -9.79
CA PHE A 214 0.22 2.52 -10.08
C PHE A 214 0.65 2.82 -11.53
N MET A 215 -0.09 3.68 -12.24
CA MET A 215 0.27 4.08 -13.59
C MET A 215 1.59 4.84 -13.59
N ILE A 216 2.54 4.36 -14.40
CA ILE A 216 3.79 5.06 -14.65
C ILE A 216 3.50 6.34 -15.46
N THR A 217 3.88 7.50 -14.90
CA THR A 217 3.87 8.79 -15.61
C THR A 217 5.23 9.05 -16.24
N PRO A 218 5.37 9.90 -17.29
CA PRO A 218 6.68 10.21 -17.88
C PRO A 218 7.70 10.73 -16.86
N VAL A 219 7.26 11.60 -15.95
CA VAL A 219 8.09 12.11 -14.84
C VAL A 219 8.49 10.98 -13.89
N GLY A 220 7.55 10.12 -13.51
CA GLY A 220 7.86 8.96 -12.67
C GLY A 220 8.80 7.97 -13.35
N LEU A 221 8.71 7.81 -14.67
CA LEU A 221 9.63 6.97 -15.43
C LEU A 221 11.04 7.56 -15.48
N GLU A 222 11.17 8.89 -15.61
CA GLU A 222 12.45 9.59 -15.54
C GLU A 222 13.12 9.37 -14.19
N ASP A 223 12.39 9.54 -13.08
CA ASP A 223 12.90 9.27 -11.72
C ASP A 223 13.34 7.81 -11.55
N GLN A 224 12.57 6.87 -12.11
CA GLN A 224 12.92 5.44 -12.07
C GLN A 224 14.20 5.15 -12.86
N ILE A 225 14.32 5.69 -14.07
CA ILE A 225 15.51 5.52 -14.91
C ILE A 225 16.72 6.17 -14.23
N LEU A 226 16.57 7.37 -13.67
CA LEU A 226 17.62 8.04 -12.92
C LEU A 226 18.11 7.15 -11.76
N GLY A 227 17.19 6.57 -10.99
CA GLY A 227 17.52 5.63 -9.93
C GLY A 227 18.33 4.42 -10.43
N ILE A 228 17.93 3.82 -11.55
CA ILE A 228 18.63 2.68 -12.16
C ILE A 228 20.02 3.08 -12.69
N VAL A 229 20.14 4.24 -13.32
CA VAL A 229 21.41 4.74 -13.86
C VAL A 229 22.38 5.04 -12.73
N VAL A 230 21.93 5.71 -11.67
CA VAL A 230 22.77 5.99 -10.49
C VAL A 230 23.25 4.70 -9.82
N ALA A 231 22.36 3.72 -9.64
CA ALA A 231 22.70 2.39 -9.11
C ALA A 231 23.81 1.70 -9.94
N LYS A 232 23.73 1.81 -11.27
CA LYS A 232 24.68 1.18 -12.18
C LYS A 232 26.01 1.94 -12.31
N GLU A 233 25.97 3.27 -12.37
CA GLU A 233 27.14 4.13 -12.53
C GLU A 233 27.91 4.30 -11.22
N ARG A 234 27.22 4.26 -10.07
CA ARG A 234 27.79 4.45 -8.72
C ARG A 234 27.38 3.32 -7.76
N PRO A 235 27.81 2.07 -8.02
CA PRO A 235 27.49 0.93 -7.17
C PRO A 235 28.13 1.03 -5.77
N ASP A 236 29.19 1.82 -5.63
CA ASP A 236 29.83 2.16 -4.36
C ASP A 236 28.84 2.85 -3.39
N LEU A 237 28.16 3.89 -3.87
CA LEU A 237 27.20 4.65 -3.07
C LEU A 237 25.97 3.82 -2.70
N GLU A 238 25.54 2.92 -3.59
CA GLU A 238 24.42 2.03 -3.33
C GLU A 238 24.76 0.97 -2.28
N THR A 239 25.99 0.44 -2.32
CA THR A 239 26.50 -0.51 -1.33
C THR A 239 26.61 0.15 0.04
N GLU A 240 27.13 1.37 0.10
CA GLU A 240 27.24 2.15 1.34
C GLU A 240 25.86 2.48 1.92
N LYS A 241 24.91 2.96 1.09
CA LYS A 241 23.50 3.17 1.48
C LYS A 241 22.91 1.89 2.07
N ASN A 242 23.13 0.75 1.42
CA ASN A 242 22.63 -0.54 1.88
C ASN A 242 23.23 -0.94 3.24
N GLN A 243 24.53 -0.74 3.45
CA GLN A 243 25.19 -1.02 4.72
C GLN A 243 24.66 -0.13 5.84
N LEU A 244 24.50 1.17 5.60
CA LEU A 244 23.97 2.12 6.57
C LEU A 244 22.54 1.79 6.99
N ILE A 245 21.69 1.30 6.07
CA ILE A 245 20.32 0.87 6.41
C ILE A 245 20.34 -0.38 7.31
N VAL A 246 21.20 -1.39 7.03
CA VAL A 246 21.32 -2.59 7.90
C VAL A 246 21.85 -2.20 9.26
N GLN A 247 22.93 -1.41 9.31
CA GLN A 247 23.55 -0.97 10.55
C GLN A 247 22.58 -0.12 11.38
N GLY A 248 21.83 0.79 10.74
CA GLY A 248 20.82 1.59 11.40
C GLY A 248 19.64 0.77 11.95
N ALA A 249 19.28 -0.34 11.30
CA ALA A 249 18.27 -1.27 11.82
C ALA A 249 18.81 -2.13 12.98
N ALA A 250 20.08 -2.53 12.94
CA ALA A 250 20.72 -3.32 14.00
C ALA A 250 21.10 -2.50 15.24
N ASN A 251 21.36 -1.20 15.07
CA ASN A 251 21.75 -0.27 16.13
C ASN A 251 20.56 0.49 16.76
N LYS A 252 19.33 0.15 16.39
CA LYS A 252 18.10 0.78 16.90
C LYS A 252 17.62 0.17 18.21
#